data_AF-A0A8J7BEP0-F1
#
_entry.id   AF-A0A8J7BEP0-F1
#
_cell.length_a   1.000
_cell.length_b   1.000
_cell.length_c   1.000
_cell.angle_alpha   90.00
_cell.angle_beta   90.00
_cell.angle_gamma   90.00
#
_symmetry.space_group_name_H-M   'P 1'
#
loop_
_entity.id
_entity.type
_entity.pdbx_description
1 polymer ?
#
loop_
_entity_poly.entity_id
_entity_poly.type
_entity_poly.pdbx_seq_one_letter_code
_entity_poly.pdbx_strand_id
1 'polypeptide(L)'
;MVTYIPVPFSEFADVVDQDRPETFLVSDNERVDLSSIDTKMMELAEIYLAYNVATSSSLEAPKVILLDRSPSSILASVAIQPEAIPMLNFPFDRRHLTVDDATVALAHPFNPVLGIPTTKKFSQYMALIAEFHHQRTQSLNLDDFAARHHLSVDDLDGAIRYLTKARCRGQDPLPPFARLETRQGNHHLTTDVNCITSWDYCVSLFEHICRRLFIEKDQKALVYETPDDYGVVRQRWMSPNDVGFLIAVGIRALIEVCWNRKILLTGIIKDSASRYLTRNYLGVMKQLGAQGYPNLADLDVRQLPWTDRIFLELLPLADETLTTPWSSIEFDSTYMTLHARAKADGSPEISGVQGFIVAPERLFARSLAQFFLKRDKATPLMGHVVFIDRLIYPEWDRSGLDQVTIETKALGRIQPLCYRTKNDTNLAQFINMYLLDVLTRNHFPEVIGYPDPLHKADWGAKTVGKRIQGIIRSSAYSFRSQPLSRTFRTIRDSFHRS
;
A
#
# COMPACT_ATOMS: atom_id res chain seq x y z
N MET A 1 18.63 4.36 5.59
CA MET A 1 19.13 3.08 6.11
C MET A 1 19.22 2.15 4.90
N VAL A 2 20.43 1.85 4.39
CA VAL A 2 20.56 0.98 3.21
C VAL A 2 20.78 -0.43 3.71
N THR A 3 19.80 -1.30 3.47
CA THR A 3 19.86 -2.71 3.83
C THR A 3 20.91 -3.38 2.95
N TYR A 4 22.04 -3.76 3.54
CA TYR A 4 22.98 -4.67 2.94
C TYR A 4 22.39 -6.07 3.01
N ILE A 5 21.94 -6.59 1.88
CA ILE A 5 21.69 -8.02 1.70
C ILE A 5 22.97 -8.58 1.08
N PRO A 6 23.88 -9.22 1.86
CA PRO A 6 24.82 -10.14 1.28
C PRO A 6 23.99 -11.38 0.93
N VAL A 7 23.34 -11.36 -0.22
CA VAL A 7 23.21 -12.63 -0.93
C VAL A 7 24.65 -12.97 -1.30
N PRO A 8 25.24 -14.06 -0.78
CA PRO A 8 26.57 -14.46 -1.20
C PRO A 8 26.57 -14.52 -2.73
N PHE A 9 27.47 -13.82 -3.41
CA PHE A 9 27.59 -13.89 -4.87
C PHE A 9 27.87 -15.32 -5.37
N SER A 10 28.20 -16.26 -4.47
CA SER A 10 28.22 -17.69 -4.76
C SER A 10 26.84 -18.26 -5.12
N GLU A 11 25.75 -17.68 -4.60
CA GLU A 11 24.37 -18.17 -4.76
C GLU A 11 23.68 -17.59 -6.00
N PHE A 12 24.08 -16.42 -6.50
CA PHE A 12 23.65 -15.95 -7.84
C PHE A 12 24.28 -16.78 -8.97
N ALA A 13 25.45 -17.37 -8.76
CA ALA A 13 26.06 -18.27 -9.73
C ALA A 13 25.30 -19.61 -9.83
N ASP A 14 24.65 -20.05 -8.75
CA ASP A 14 23.79 -21.24 -8.75
C ASP A 14 22.42 -21.02 -9.42
N VAL A 15 22.03 -19.76 -9.63
CA VAL A 15 20.78 -19.36 -10.32
C VAL A 15 20.96 -19.24 -11.84
N VAL A 16 22.20 -19.16 -12.34
CA VAL A 16 22.52 -18.91 -13.76
C VAL A 16 23.17 -20.13 -14.45
N ASP A 17 23.78 -21.06 -13.71
CA ASP A 17 24.45 -22.24 -14.29
C ASP A 17 23.51 -23.45 -14.43
N GLN A 18 23.23 -23.85 -15.68
CA GLN A 18 22.38 -25.01 -16.02
C GLN A 18 23.07 -26.38 -15.81
N ASP A 19 24.38 -26.41 -15.55
CA ASP A 19 25.18 -27.65 -15.52
C ASP A 19 25.68 -28.08 -14.11
N ARG A 20 25.13 -27.53 -13.02
CA ARG A 20 25.46 -27.95 -11.65
C ARG A 20 24.50 -29.03 -11.12
N PRO A 21 24.98 -30.07 -10.40
CA PRO A 21 24.10 -30.94 -9.63
C PRO A 21 23.55 -30.18 -8.42
N GLU A 22 22.22 -30.02 -8.38
CA GLU A 22 21.45 -29.29 -7.38
C GLU A 22 21.76 -29.74 -5.95
N THR A 23 22.32 -28.84 -5.14
CA THR A 23 22.43 -29.07 -3.68
C THR A 23 21.24 -28.47 -2.91
N PHE A 24 20.38 -27.73 -3.62
CA PHE A 24 19.18 -27.07 -3.11
C PHE A 24 18.12 -27.06 -4.22
N LEU A 25 16.98 -27.71 -3.99
CA LEU A 25 15.82 -27.66 -4.88
C LEU A 25 15.09 -26.34 -4.62
N VAL A 26 15.53 -25.26 -5.27
CA VAL A 26 14.73 -24.04 -5.41
C VAL A 26 14.09 -24.12 -6.79
N SER A 27 12.77 -24.11 -6.86
CA SER A 27 12.07 -24.17 -8.14
C SER A 27 12.40 -22.95 -9.01
N ASP A 28 12.36 -23.08 -10.33
CA ASP A 28 12.61 -21.94 -11.24
C ASP A 28 11.62 -20.78 -11.02
N ASN A 29 10.40 -21.07 -10.53
CA ASN A 29 9.44 -20.05 -10.11
C ASN A 29 9.92 -19.28 -8.87
N GLU A 30 10.47 -19.96 -7.86
CA GLU A 30 11.03 -19.30 -6.68
C GLU A 30 12.28 -18.47 -7.01
N ARG A 31 13.08 -18.92 -7.99
CA ARG A 31 14.22 -18.14 -8.52
C ARG A 31 13.77 -16.83 -9.19
N VAL A 32 12.68 -16.87 -9.96
CA VAL A 32 12.11 -15.68 -10.59
C VAL A 32 11.48 -14.76 -9.54
N ASP A 33 10.76 -15.30 -8.55
CA ASP A 33 10.14 -14.51 -7.47
C ASP A 33 11.19 -13.76 -6.63
N LEU A 34 12.32 -14.41 -6.30
CA LEU A 34 13.41 -13.81 -5.54
C LEU A 34 14.07 -12.60 -6.24
N SER A 35 13.88 -12.41 -7.54
CA SER A 35 14.42 -11.26 -8.28
C SER A 35 13.82 -9.91 -7.86
N SER A 36 12.65 -9.91 -7.21
CA SER A 36 11.94 -8.70 -6.75
C SER A 36 12.08 -8.39 -5.26
N ILE A 37 12.79 -9.25 -4.52
CA ILE A 37 12.86 -9.19 -3.06
C ILE A 37 13.57 -7.92 -2.57
N ASP A 38 14.55 -7.42 -3.32
CA ASP A 38 15.32 -6.22 -2.98
C ASP A 38 14.44 -4.96 -2.89
N THR A 39 13.52 -4.82 -3.84
CA THR A 39 12.57 -3.72 -3.92
C THR A 39 11.58 -3.78 -2.76
N LYS A 40 11.05 -4.97 -2.46
CA LYS A 40 10.15 -5.20 -1.32
C LYS A 40 10.87 -5.00 0.01
N MET A 41 12.13 -5.39 0.13
CA MET A 41 12.93 -5.16 1.34
C MET A 41 13.23 -3.68 1.58
N MET A 42 13.47 -2.91 0.52
CA MET A 42 13.59 -1.45 0.62
C MET A 42 12.27 -0.81 1.06
N GLU A 43 11.14 -1.28 0.52
CA GLU A 43 9.80 -0.85 0.92
C GLU A 43 9.50 -1.16 2.38
N LEU A 44 9.82 -2.37 2.84
CA LEU A 44 9.69 -2.74 4.24
C LEU A 44 10.55 -1.85 5.15
N ALA A 45 11.79 -1.55 4.75
CA ALA A 45 12.69 -0.69 5.52
C ALA A 45 12.17 0.75 5.66
N GLU A 46 11.62 1.32 4.58
CA GLU A 46 11.04 2.66 4.59
C GLU A 46 9.81 2.73 5.50
N ILE A 47 8.91 1.75 5.41
CA ILE A 47 7.70 1.68 6.23
C ILE A 47 8.06 1.47 7.70
N TYR A 48 8.97 0.55 8.00
CA TYR A 48 9.41 0.34 9.37
C TYR A 48 10.11 1.57 9.95
N LEU A 49 10.92 2.28 9.16
CA LEU A 49 11.54 3.53 9.61
C LEU A 49 10.48 4.59 9.93
N ALA A 50 9.51 4.78 9.05
CA ALA A 50 8.41 5.72 9.28
C ALA A 50 7.60 5.33 10.52
N TYR A 51 7.26 4.05 10.68
CA TYR A 51 6.55 3.52 11.83
C TYR A 51 7.33 3.73 13.14
N ASN A 52 8.60 3.31 13.17
CA ASN A 52 9.47 3.42 14.35
C ASN A 52 9.68 4.88 14.79
N VAL A 53 9.80 5.81 13.84
CA VAL A 53 9.89 7.24 14.16
C VAL A 53 8.53 7.78 14.65
N ALA A 54 7.42 7.34 14.05
CA ALA A 54 6.08 7.74 14.48
C ALA A 54 5.74 7.25 15.90
N THR A 55 6.20 6.06 16.29
CA THR A 55 5.97 5.44 17.61
C THR A 55 6.97 5.85 18.68
N SER A 56 8.08 6.50 18.31
CA SER A 56 9.11 7.02 19.23
C SER A 56 8.54 7.97 20.29
N SER A 57 9.34 8.37 21.29
CA SER A 57 8.85 9.14 22.45
C SER A 57 8.02 10.39 22.03
N SER A 58 7.03 10.80 22.83
CA SER A 58 6.12 11.90 22.45
C SER A 58 6.82 13.25 22.25
N LEU A 59 8.02 13.41 22.81
CA LEU A 59 8.88 14.58 22.62
C LEU A 59 9.58 14.57 21.25
N GLU A 60 9.80 13.38 20.68
CA GLU A 60 10.55 13.16 19.43
C GLU A 60 9.65 12.80 18.24
N ALA A 61 8.38 12.48 18.48
CA ALA A 61 7.45 12.10 17.42
C ALA A 61 7.27 13.25 16.40
N PRO A 62 7.47 12.98 15.10
CA PRO A 62 7.38 14.00 14.08
C PRO A 62 5.94 14.49 13.91
N LYS A 63 5.76 15.75 13.48
CA LYS A 63 4.44 16.26 13.07
C LYS A 63 4.10 15.97 11.62
N VAL A 64 5.13 15.66 10.81
CA VAL A 64 5.02 15.38 9.39
C VAL A 64 5.92 14.20 9.05
N ILE A 65 5.40 13.25 8.29
CA ILE A 65 6.17 12.19 7.64
C ILE A 65 5.96 12.34 6.13
N LEU A 66 7.04 12.56 5.41
CA LEU A 66 7.06 12.56 3.95
C LEU A 66 7.66 11.25 3.43
N LEU A 67 6.95 10.60 2.51
CA LEU A 67 7.40 9.39 1.82
C LEU A 67 7.65 9.69 0.35
N ASP A 68 8.74 9.19 -0.24
CA ASP A 68 9.01 9.28 -1.70
C ASP A 68 8.26 8.19 -2.49
N ARG A 69 7.08 7.82 -2.00
CA ARG A 69 6.19 6.79 -2.56
C ARG A 69 4.75 7.16 -2.25
N SER A 70 3.82 6.52 -2.95
CA SER A 70 2.37 6.63 -2.71
C SER A 70 1.93 5.59 -1.67
N PRO A 71 1.53 5.98 -0.44
CA PRO A 71 0.94 5.07 0.53
C PRO A 71 -0.24 4.26 -0.01
N SER A 72 -1.11 4.88 -0.83
CA SER A 72 -2.26 4.21 -1.40
C SER A 72 -1.85 3.13 -2.41
N SER A 73 -0.81 3.37 -3.22
CA SER A 73 -0.24 2.37 -4.12
C SER A 73 0.48 1.25 -3.39
N ILE A 74 1.21 1.57 -2.31
CA ILE A 74 1.85 0.57 -1.44
C ILE A 74 0.77 -0.40 -0.93
N LEU A 75 -0.30 0.14 -0.34
CA LEU A 75 -1.41 -0.65 0.21
C LEU A 75 -2.08 -1.53 -0.85
N ALA A 76 -2.28 -1.00 -2.07
CA ALA A 76 -2.84 -1.76 -3.18
C ALA A 76 -1.90 -2.89 -3.67
N SER A 77 -0.58 -2.66 -3.63
CA SER A 77 0.42 -3.64 -4.10
C SER A 77 0.60 -4.84 -3.16
N VAL A 78 0.16 -4.72 -1.91
CA VAL A 78 0.24 -5.77 -0.88
C VAL A 78 -1.11 -6.37 -0.53
N ALA A 79 -2.09 -6.22 -1.42
CA ALA A 79 -3.36 -6.92 -1.32
C ALA A 79 -3.15 -8.42 -1.65
N ILE A 80 -3.06 -9.23 -0.60
CA ILE A 80 -2.92 -10.69 -0.67
C ILE A 80 -4.11 -11.36 0.04
N GLN A 81 -4.51 -12.54 -0.40
CA GLN A 81 -5.49 -13.35 0.34
C GLN A 81 -4.85 -13.89 1.61
N PRO A 82 -5.54 -13.88 2.78
CA PRO A 82 -4.97 -14.37 4.03
C PRO A 82 -4.40 -15.80 3.93
N GLU A 83 -5.06 -16.69 3.19
CA GLU A 83 -4.67 -18.09 3.00
C GLU A 83 -3.41 -18.26 2.14
N ALA A 84 -3.09 -17.26 1.31
CA ALA A 84 -1.96 -17.29 0.39
C ALA A 84 -0.65 -16.79 1.03
N ILE A 85 -0.68 -16.37 2.29
CA ILE A 85 0.51 -15.89 3.00
C ILE A 85 1.43 -17.08 3.32
N PRO A 86 2.67 -17.13 2.79
CA PRO A 86 3.52 -18.30 2.98
C PRO A 86 4.00 -18.49 4.42
N MET A 87 4.25 -17.41 5.16
CA MET A 87 4.69 -17.40 6.55
C MET A 87 3.59 -17.73 7.58
N LEU A 88 2.41 -18.18 7.14
CA LEU A 88 1.48 -18.83 8.05
C LEU A 88 2.17 -19.97 8.79
N ASN A 89 1.87 -20.13 10.06
CA ASN A 89 2.58 -20.96 11.03
C ASN A 89 3.97 -20.44 11.46
N PHE A 90 4.32 -19.18 11.21
CA PHE A 90 5.55 -18.60 11.78
C PHE A 90 5.48 -18.61 13.32
N PRO A 91 6.48 -19.17 14.03
CA PRO A 91 6.48 -19.23 15.49
C PRO A 91 6.88 -17.89 16.12
N PHE A 92 6.00 -17.31 16.93
CA PHE A 92 6.26 -16.07 17.66
C PHE A 92 5.42 -15.99 18.94
N ASP A 93 6.01 -15.46 20.01
CA ASP A 93 5.36 -15.29 21.32
C ASP A 93 4.55 -16.51 21.80
N ARG A 94 5.18 -17.69 21.77
CA ARG A 94 4.63 -18.99 22.22
C ARG A 94 3.42 -19.51 21.43
N ARG A 95 3.06 -18.87 20.31
CA ARG A 95 2.05 -19.36 19.37
C ARG A 95 2.56 -19.24 17.93
N HIS A 96 1.70 -19.60 16.99
CA HIS A 96 2.01 -19.47 15.57
C HIS A 96 1.11 -18.41 14.94
N LEU A 97 1.59 -17.76 13.87
CA LEU A 97 0.77 -16.90 13.03
C LEU A 97 -0.32 -17.73 12.34
N THR A 98 -1.59 -17.41 12.60
CA THR A 98 -2.73 -18.13 12.03
C THR A 98 -3.35 -17.37 10.85
N VAL A 99 -4.19 -18.06 10.08
CA VAL A 99 -4.98 -17.41 9.01
C VAL A 99 -5.91 -16.35 9.59
N ASP A 100 -6.47 -16.57 10.78
CA ASP A 100 -7.31 -15.60 11.47
C ASP A 100 -6.57 -14.31 11.78
N ASP A 101 -5.31 -14.43 12.23
CA ASP A 101 -4.46 -13.27 12.46
C ASP A 101 -4.18 -12.47 11.20
N ALA A 102 -3.93 -13.17 10.10
CA ALA A 102 -3.77 -12.52 8.81
C ALA A 102 -5.08 -11.87 8.32
N THR A 103 -6.23 -12.53 8.49
CA THR A 103 -7.54 -11.99 8.13
C THR A 103 -7.84 -10.70 8.89
N VAL A 104 -7.58 -10.69 10.20
CA VAL A 104 -7.73 -9.48 11.03
C VAL A 104 -6.75 -8.41 10.56
N ALA A 105 -5.46 -8.72 10.46
CA ALA A 105 -4.43 -7.75 10.07
C ALA A 105 -4.69 -7.10 8.71
N LEU A 106 -5.23 -7.84 7.73
CA LEU A 106 -5.54 -7.31 6.41
C LEU A 106 -6.82 -6.46 6.37
N ALA A 107 -7.73 -6.63 7.34
CA ALA A 107 -8.94 -5.82 7.48
C ALA A 107 -8.64 -4.42 8.03
N HIS A 108 -7.63 -4.28 8.89
CA HIS A 108 -7.12 -2.98 9.33
C HIS A 108 -6.69 -2.10 8.13
N PRO A 109 -6.60 -0.76 8.27
CA PRO A 109 -6.74 0.01 9.51
C PRO A 109 -8.20 0.35 9.80
N PHE A 110 -8.52 0.61 11.07
CA PHE A 110 -9.87 0.95 11.51
C PHE A 110 -9.97 2.42 11.95
N ASN A 111 -11.03 3.10 11.49
CA ASN A 111 -11.35 4.45 11.94
C ASN A 111 -12.87 4.66 11.94
N PRO A 112 -13.54 4.61 13.11
CA PRO A 112 -15.00 4.71 13.18
C PRO A 112 -15.52 6.09 12.76
N VAL A 113 -14.72 7.16 12.90
CA VAL A 113 -15.12 8.52 12.53
C VAL A 113 -15.15 8.69 11.01
N LEU A 114 -14.21 8.07 10.29
CA LEU A 114 -14.22 8.02 8.83
C LEU A 114 -15.12 6.92 8.28
N GLY A 115 -15.59 6.00 9.13
CA GLY A 115 -16.32 4.80 8.73
C GLY A 115 -15.44 3.80 7.98
N ILE A 116 -14.16 3.70 8.33
CA ILE A 116 -13.21 2.76 7.73
C ILE A 116 -13.13 1.50 8.60
N PRO A 117 -13.29 0.29 8.03
CA PRO A 117 -13.58 -0.01 6.63
C PRO A 117 -15.06 0.29 6.30
N THR A 118 -15.33 0.70 5.06
CA THR A 118 -16.69 0.97 4.61
C THR A 118 -17.46 -0.29 4.25
N THR A 119 -18.79 -0.17 4.16
CA THR A 119 -19.72 -1.26 3.85
C THR A 119 -19.97 -1.48 2.36
N LYS A 120 -19.09 -0.98 1.48
CA LYS A 120 -19.14 -1.34 0.05
C LYS A 120 -19.01 -2.85 -0.12
N LYS A 121 -19.62 -3.39 -1.17
CA LYS A 121 -19.92 -4.82 -1.28
C LYS A 121 -18.69 -5.74 -1.11
N PHE A 122 -17.56 -5.37 -1.72
CA PHE A 122 -16.33 -6.18 -1.65
C PHE A 122 -15.61 -6.12 -0.28
N SER A 123 -15.87 -5.10 0.56
CA SER A 123 -15.22 -4.93 1.88
C SER A 123 -16.15 -5.13 3.07
N GLN A 124 -17.40 -5.56 2.87
CA GLN A 124 -18.36 -5.81 3.94
C GLN A 124 -17.81 -6.75 5.03
N TYR A 125 -17.03 -7.77 4.66
CA TYR A 125 -16.42 -8.67 5.66
C TYR A 125 -15.40 -7.95 6.54
N MET A 126 -14.65 -6.98 5.98
CA MET A 126 -13.72 -6.15 6.77
C MET A 126 -14.48 -5.25 7.74
N ALA A 127 -15.63 -4.71 7.32
CA ALA A 127 -16.50 -3.91 8.19
C ALA A 127 -17.07 -4.74 9.35
N LEU A 128 -17.43 -6.02 9.12
CA LEU A 128 -17.85 -6.94 10.19
C LEU A 128 -16.71 -7.23 11.16
N ILE A 129 -15.47 -7.44 10.68
CA ILE A 129 -14.29 -7.62 11.53
C ILE A 129 -14.02 -6.36 12.36
N ALA A 130 -14.13 -5.18 11.75
CA ALA A 130 -14.00 -3.90 12.46
C ALA A 130 -15.04 -3.76 13.57
N GLU A 131 -16.25 -4.26 13.36
CA GLU A 131 -17.29 -4.21 14.38
C GLU A 131 -16.99 -5.13 15.59
N PHE A 132 -16.46 -6.33 15.36
CA PHE A 132 -15.96 -7.20 16.45
C PHE A 132 -14.88 -6.47 17.26
N HIS A 133 -13.96 -5.79 16.57
CA HIS A 133 -12.89 -5.01 17.19
C HIS A 133 -13.44 -3.83 18.02
N HIS A 134 -14.31 -2.99 17.43
CA HIS A 134 -14.83 -1.79 18.09
C HIS A 134 -15.73 -2.11 19.28
N GLN A 135 -16.62 -3.10 19.15
CA GLN A 135 -17.52 -3.51 20.23
C GLN A 135 -16.81 -4.35 21.31
N ARG A 136 -15.57 -4.77 21.07
CA ARG A 136 -14.80 -5.65 21.97
C ARG A 136 -15.57 -6.93 22.32
N THR A 137 -16.23 -7.51 21.32
CA THR A 137 -17.11 -8.67 21.46
C THR A 137 -16.69 -9.77 20.50
N GLN A 138 -17.10 -11.00 20.82
CA GLN A 138 -17.00 -12.18 19.96
C GLN A 138 -18.34 -12.55 19.32
N SER A 139 -19.40 -11.79 19.59
CA SER A 139 -20.74 -11.99 19.01
C SER A 139 -21.32 -10.68 18.53
N LEU A 140 -21.75 -10.65 17.27
CA LEU A 140 -22.39 -9.49 16.63
C LEU A 140 -23.81 -9.81 16.21
N ASN A 141 -24.74 -8.89 16.49
CA ASN A 141 -26.07 -8.91 15.90
C ASN A 141 -26.01 -8.30 14.48
N LEU A 142 -26.25 -9.14 13.47
CA LEU A 142 -26.18 -8.75 12.06
C LEU A 142 -27.38 -7.88 11.65
N ASP A 143 -28.55 -8.09 12.24
CA ASP A 143 -29.74 -7.27 11.96
C ASP A 143 -29.52 -5.81 12.41
N ASP A 144 -28.93 -5.63 13.60
CA ASP A 144 -28.57 -4.30 14.13
C ASP A 144 -27.46 -3.63 13.29
N PHE A 145 -26.48 -4.43 12.83
CA PHE A 145 -25.43 -3.94 11.95
C PHE A 145 -26.00 -3.49 10.60
N ALA A 146 -26.83 -4.33 9.97
CA ALA A 146 -27.45 -4.04 8.69
C ALA A 146 -28.34 -2.79 8.77
N ALA A 147 -29.16 -2.67 9.82
CA ALA A 147 -30.00 -1.50 10.05
C ALA A 147 -29.20 -0.20 10.18
N ARG A 148 -28.10 -0.19 10.94
CA ARG A 148 -27.22 0.98 11.09
C ARG A 148 -26.57 1.44 9.79
N HIS A 149 -26.32 0.51 8.87
CA HIS A 149 -25.67 0.78 7.59
C HIS A 149 -26.64 0.92 6.42
N HIS A 150 -27.95 0.92 6.68
CA HIS A 150 -29.00 0.93 5.65
C HIS A 150 -28.87 -0.23 4.65
N LEU A 151 -28.55 -1.42 5.16
CA LEU A 151 -28.44 -2.67 4.42
C LEU A 151 -29.50 -3.67 4.90
N SER A 152 -29.77 -4.68 4.08
CA SER A 152 -30.43 -5.91 4.52
C SER A 152 -29.40 -6.97 4.93
N VAL A 153 -29.82 -7.98 5.71
CA VAL A 153 -28.95 -9.13 6.01
C VAL A 153 -28.59 -9.88 4.73
N ASP A 154 -29.49 -9.92 3.75
CA ASP A 154 -29.23 -10.51 2.42
C ASP A 154 -28.10 -9.79 1.67
N ASP A 155 -27.94 -8.48 1.86
CA ASP A 155 -26.82 -7.73 1.27
C ASP A 155 -25.48 -8.13 1.85
N LEU A 156 -25.46 -8.72 3.06
CA LEU A 156 -24.25 -9.18 3.75
C LEU A 156 -23.89 -10.64 3.42
N ASP A 157 -24.71 -11.36 2.66
CA ASP A 157 -24.53 -12.79 2.37
C ASP A 157 -23.14 -13.12 1.81
N GLY A 158 -22.57 -12.26 0.96
CA GLY A 158 -21.20 -12.45 0.47
C GLY A 158 -20.14 -12.40 1.58
N ALA A 159 -20.27 -11.46 2.50
CA ALA A 159 -19.39 -11.30 3.65
C ALA A 159 -19.58 -12.43 4.68
N ILE A 160 -20.82 -12.80 4.96
CA ILE A 160 -21.17 -13.91 5.85
C ILE A 160 -20.58 -15.20 5.28
N ARG A 161 -20.76 -15.48 3.98
CA ARG A 161 -20.16 -16.65 3.34
C ARG A 161 -18.65 -16.62 3.39
N TYR A 162 -18.00 -15.47 3.20
CA TYR A 162 -16.54 -15.37 3.32
C TYR A 162 -16.05 -15.76 4.72
N LEU A 163 -16.73 -15.28 5.78
CA LEU A 163 -16.33 -15.54 7.16
C LEU A 163 -16.74 -16.92 7.69
N THR A 164 -17.83 -17.50 7.16
CA THR A 164 -18.36 -18.81 7.60
C THR A 164 -17.91 -19.99 6.72
N LYS A 165 -17.29 -19.73 5.57
CA LYS A 165 -16.77 -20.78 4.70
C LYS A 165 -15.59 -21.48 5.38
N ALA A 166 -15.61 -22.82 5.33
CA ALA A 166 -14.46 -23.63 5.71
C ALA A 166 -13.24 -23.23 4.85
N ARG A 167 -12.13 -22.94 5.52
CA ARG A 167 -10.88 -22.55 4.86
C ARG A 167 -9.99 -23.78 4.70
N CYS A 168 -9.06 -23.72 3.76
CA CYS A 168 -8.07 -24.78 3.57
C CYS A 168 -6.69 -24.17 3.38
N ARG A 169 -5.67 -24.82 3.92
CA ARG A 169 -4.27 -24.59 3.54
C ARG A 169 -3.75 -25.85 2.86
N GLY A 170 -3.62 -25.82 1.54
CA GLY A 170 -3.37 -27.05 0.79
C GLY A 170 -4.52 -28.04 0.97
N GLN A 171 -4.23 -29.23 1.52
CA GLN A 171 -5.23 -30.26 1.80
C GLN A 171 -5.79 -30.19 3.24
N ASP A 172 -5.23 -29.35 4.11
CA ASP A 172 -5.62 -29.29 5.53
C ASP A 172 -6.85 -28.40 5.74
N PRO A 173 -7.96 -28.93 6.29
CA PRO A 173 -9.15 -28.15 6.59
C PRO A 173 -8.94 -27.28 7.84
N LEU A 174 -9.29 -26.01 7.74
CA LEU A 174 -9.28 -25.03 8.81
C LEU A 174 -10.71 -24.63 9.20
N PRO A 175 -10.96 -24.35 10.49
CA PRO A 175 -12.25 -23.86 10.92
C PRO A 175 -12.59 -22.51 10.26
N PRO A 176 -13.88 -22.24 10.05
CA PRO A 176 -14.31 -20.93 9.57
C PRO A 176 -13.96 -19.83 10.59
N PHE A 177 -13.82 -18.59 10.12
CA PHE A 177 -13.48 -17.44 10.97
C PHE A 177 -14.58 -17.18 11.99
N ALA A 178 -15.83 -17.32 11.55
CA ALA A 178 -17.01 -17.15 12.37
C ALA A 178 -18.09 -18.19 12.04
N ARG A 179 -19.06 -18.30 12.93
CA ARG A 179 -20.25 -19.16 12.81
C ARG A 179 -21.49 -18.29 12.84
N LEU A 180 -22.45 -18.61 11.98
CA LEU A 180 -23.76 -17.97 11.97
C LEU A 180 -24.69 -18.74 12.91
N GLU A 181 -25.28 -18.05 13.87
CA GLU A 181 -26.25 -18.58 14.82
C GLU A 181 -27.53 -17.75 14.77
N THR A 182 -28.69 -18.36 14.96
CA THR A 182 -29.95 -17.62 15.14
C THR A 182 -30.29 -17.61 16.63
N ARG A 183 -30.34 -16.42 17.24
CA ARG A 183 -30.68 -16.24 18.66
C ARG A 183 -31.90 -15.33 18.76
N GLN A 184 -32.96 -15.82 19.39
CA GLN A 184 -34.21 -15.06 19.60
C GLN A 184 -34.81 -14.47 18.31
N GLY A 185 -34.62 -15.12 17.16
CA GLY A 185 -35.10 -14.66 15.85
C GLY A 185 -34.15 -13.74 15.09
N ASN A 186 -33.05 -13.28 15.71
CA ASN A 186 -32.02 -12.46 15.07
C ASN A 186 -30.83 -13.30 14.61
N HIS A 187 -30.13 -12.84 13.58
CA HIS A 187 -28.91 -13.43 13.04
C HIS A 187 -27.70 -12.91 13.80
N HIS A 188 -26.96 -13.83 14.41
CA HIS A 188 -25.75 -13.52 15.16
C HIS A 188 -24.53 -14.16 14.49
N LEU A 189 -23.47 -13.39 14.32
CA LEU A 189 -22.17 -13.90 13.90
C LEU A 189 -21.27 -14.04 15.12
N THR A 190 -20.75 -15.24 15.38
CA THR A 190 -19.88 -15.53 16.54
C THR A 190 -18.50 -16.01 16.09
N THR A 191 -17.43 -15.48 16.68
CA THR A 191 -16.05 -15.89 16.38
C THR A 191 -15.30 -16.27 17.65
N ASP A 192 -14.40 -17.24 17.56
CA ASP A 192 -13.48 -17.59 18.64
C ASP A 192 -12.25 -16.66 18.67
N VAL A 193 -12.11 -15.79 17.66
CA VAL A 193 -10.96 -14.90 17.45
C VAL A 193 -11.16 -13.59 18.20
N ASN A 194 -10.23 -13.24 19.07
CA ASN A 194 -10.18 -11.89 19.63
C ASN A 194 -9.40 -10.96 18.67
N CYS A 195 -10.16 -10.16 17.92
CA CYS A 195 -9.64 -9.27 16.87
C CYS A 195 -8.62 -8.24 17.40
N ILE A 196 -8.73 -7.80 18.66
CA ILE A 196 -7.80 -6.82 19.23
C ILE A 196 -6.45 -7.50 19.50
N THR A 197 -6.47 -8.60 20.24
CA THR A 197 -5.23 -9.33 20.56
C THR A 197 -4.53 -9.90 19.33
N SER A 198 -5.32 -10.20 18.29
CA SER A 198 -4.83 -10.70 17.02
C SER A 198 -4.10 -9.61 16.23
N TRP A 199 -4.65 -8.39 16.20
CA TRP A 199 -3.97 -7.23 15.63
C TRP A 199 -2.68 -6.88 16.37
N ASP A 200 -2.74 -6.79 17.70
CA ASP A 200 -1.58 -6.48 18.55
C ASP A 200 -0.44 -7.50 18.35
N TYR A 201 -0.79 -8.77 18.19
CA TYR A 201 0.17 -9.82 17.88
C TYR A 201 0.83 -9.64 16.51
N CYS A 202 0.07 -9.34 15.46
CA CYS A 202 0.60 -9.09 14.12
C CYS A 202 1.55 -7.89 14.09
N VAL A 203 1.19 -6.79 14.76
CA VAL A 203 2.06 -5.62 14.90
C VAL A 203 3.33 -5.98 15.67
N SER A 204 3.23 -6.71 16.77
CA SER A 204 4.38 -7.16 17.56
C SER A 204 5.31 -8.09 16.77
N LEU A 205 4.75 -8.97 15.94
CA LEU A 205 5.52 -9.84 15.04
C LEU A 205 6.28 -9.02 14.00
N PHE A 206 5.61 -8.05 13.37
CA PHE A 206 6.20 -7.11 12.43
C PHE A 206 7.36 -6.33 13.08
N GLU A 207 7.15 -5.77 14.27
CA GLU A 207 8.17 -5.06 15.03
C GLU A 207 9.35 -5.96 15.37
N HIS A 208 9.10 -7.18 15.83
CA HIS A 208 10.15 -8.13 16.19
C HIS A 208 11.06 -8.45 14.99
N ILE A 209 10.46 -8.82 13.85
CA ILE A 209 11.21 -9.15 12.63
C ILE A 209 12.00 -7.94 12.14
N CYS A 210 11.34 -6.77 12.04
CA CYS A 210 11.97 -5.57 11.49
C CYS A 210 13.05 -5.01 12.41
N ARG A 211 12.89 -5.08 13.74
CA ARG A 211 13.94 -4.69 14.69
C ARG A 211 15.17 -5.56 14.55
N ARG A 212 14.99 -6.89 14.50
CA ARG A 212 16.09 -7.84 14.27
C ARG A 212 16.80 -7.54 12.97
N LEU A 213 16.04 -7.36 11.90
CA LEU A 213 16.56 -7.15 10.55
C LEU A 213 17.30 -5.81 10.38
N PHE A 214 16.69 -4.70 10.81
CA PHE A 214 17.17 -3.36 10.47
C PHE A 214 17.96 -2.66 11.57
N ILE A 215 17.67 -2.97 12.85
CA ILE A 215 18.37 -2.38 14.00
C ILE A 215 19.49 -3.29 14.48
N GLU A 216 19.17 -4.55 14.78
CA GLU A 216 20.13 -5.54 15.28
C GLU A 216 21.01 -6.10 14.14
N LYS A 217 20.59 -5.90 12.87
CA LYS A 217 21.26 -6.36 11.65
C LYS A 217 21.42 -7.88 11.58
N ASP A 218 20.48 -8.61 12.17
CA ASP A 218 20.41 -10.06 12.16
C ASP A 218 19.67 -10.57 10.93
N GLN A 219 20.41 -11.07 9.95
CA GLN A 219 19.87 -11.63 8.71
C GLN A 219 19.10 -12.93 8.93
N LYS A 220 19.32 -13.63 10.06
CA LYS A 220 18.56 -14.84 10.39
C LYS A 220 17.08 -14.54 10.62
N ALA A 221 16.70 -13.27 10.79
CA ALA A 221 15.30 -12.85 10.84
C ALA A 221 14.53 -13.16 9.53
N LEU A 222 15.22 -13.32 8.40
CA LEU A 222 14.62 -13.68 7.12
C LEU A 222 14.44 -15.19 6.91
N VAL A 223 14.89 -16.01 7.87
CA VAL A 223 14.81 -17.47 7.79
C VAL A 223 13.91 -17.97 8.91
N TYR A 224 12.95 -18.82 8.56
CA TYR A 224 12.07 -19.47 9.53
C TYR A 224 11.87 -20.94 9.19
N GLU A 225 11.53 -21.72 10.21
CA GLU A 225 11.22 -23.13 10.06
C GLU A 225 9.74 -23.29 9.77
N THR A 226 9.43 -24.00 8.69
CA THR A 226 8.05 -24.36 8.32
C THR A 226 8.01 -25.80 7.84
N PRO A 227 6.94 -26.57 8.14
CA PRO A 227 6.73 -27.84 7.49
C PRO A 227 6.55 -27.64 5.98
N ASP A 228 7.15 -28.53 5.19
CA ASP A 228 6.87 -28.67 3.76
C ASP A 228 5.54 -29.41 3.52
N ASP A 229 5.14 -29.58 2.25
CA ASP A 229 3.91 -30.28 1.85
C ASP A 229 3.86 -31.75 2.32
N TYR A 230 4.99 -32.31 2.76
CA TYR A 230 5.11 -33.68 3.30
C TYR A 230 5.26 -33.69 4.83
N GLY A 231 5.08 -32.55 5.49
CA GLY A 231 5.17 -32.40 6.95
C GLY A 231 6.60 -32.37 7.50
N VAL A 232 7.62 -32.32 6.64
CA VAL A 232 9.02 -32.24 7.07
C VAL A 232 9.37 -30.79 7.35
N VAL A 233 9.81 -30.49 8.57
CA VAL A 233 10.24 -29.13 8.95
C VAL A 233 11.52 -28.79 8.21
N ARG A 234 11.48 -27.71 7.42
CA ARG A 234 12.63 -27.18 6.70
C ARG A 234 12.82 -25.70 6.99
N GLN A 235 14.06 -25.25 6.92
CA GLN A 235 14.37 -23.83 6.93
C GLN A 235 14.02 -23.22 5.57
N ARG A 236 13.22 -22.16 5.60
CA ARG A 236 12.74 -21.43 4.44
C ARG A 236 13.10 -19.96 4.59
N TRP A 237 13.54 -19.37 3.48
CA TRP A 237 13.70 -17.91 3.36
C TRP A 237 12.35 -17.24 3.14
N MET A 238 12.18 -16.06 3.72
CA MET A 238 11.03 -15.20 3.45
C MET A 238 10.92 -14.94 1.94
N SER A 239 9.77 -15.31 1.39
CA SER A 239 9.39 -15.03 0.01
C SER A 239 9.01 -13.54 -0.14
N PRO A 240 8.93 -13.02 -1.38
CA PRO A 240 8.39 -11.67 -1.61
C PRO A 240 6.98 -11.47 -1.03
N ASN A 241 6.15 -12.52 -0.97
CA ASN A 241 4.82 -12.46 -0.37
C ASN A 241 4.88 -12.37 1.17
N ASP A 242 5.87 -12.99 1.82
CA ASP A 242 6.10 -12.85 3.26
C ASP A 242 6.48 -11.41 3.60
N VAL A 243 7.41 -10.84 2.83
CA VAL A 243 7.79 -9.43 2.96
C VAL A 243 6.59 -8.53 2.64
N GLY A 244 5.79 -8.89 1.64
CA GLY A 244 4.52 -8.21 1.29
C GLY A 244 3.53 -8.19 2.44
N PHE A 245 3.39 -9.29 3.18
CA PHE A 245 2.56 -9.33 4.40
C PHE A 245 3.10 -8.41 5.50
N LEU A 246 4.42 -8.41 5.75
CA LEU A 246 5.03 -7.50 6.72
C LEU A 246 4.84 -6.03 6.34
N ILE A 247 4.98 -5.69 5.06
CA ILE A 247 4.65 -4.37 4.51
C ILE A 247 3.18 -4.03 4.77
N ALA A 248 2.27 -4.98 4.51
CA ALA A 248 0.83 -4.82 4.71
C ALA A 248 0.47 -4.52 6.16
N VAL A 249 1.09 -5.20 7.12
CA VAL A 249 0.94 -4.92 8.56
C VAL A 249 1.54 -3.56 8.91
N GLY A 250 2.79 -3.31 8.49
CA GLY A 250 3.51 -2.09 8.83
C GLY A 250 2.84 -0.81 8.33
N ILE A 251 2.33 -0.79 7.10
CA ILE A 251 1.64 0.40 6.56
C ILE A 251 0.32 0.66 7.30
N ARG A 252 -0.42 -0.39 7.68
CA ARG A 252 -1.67 -0.27 8.44
C ARG A 252 -1.41 0.24 9.86
N ALA A 253 -0.39 -0.31 10.52
CA ALA A 253 0.03 0.15 11.84
C ALA A 253 0.50 1.62 11.81
N LEU A 254 1.28 2.01 10.78
CA LEU A 254 1.69 3.39 10.57
C LEU A 254 0.48 4.33 10.40
N ILE A 255 -0.52 3.95 9.62
CA ILE A 255 -1.75 4.74 9.43
C ILE A 255 -2.45 4.99 10.78
N GLU A 256 -2.66 3.95 11.58
CA GLU A 256 -3.33 4.08 12.87
C GLU A 256 -2.53 4.94 13.86
N VAL A 257 -1.21 4.77 13.90
CA VAL A 257 -0.33 5.63 14.72
C VAL A 257 -0.41 7.08 14.27
N CYS A 258 -0.44 7.35 12.96
CA CYS A 258 -0.56 8.69 12.41
C CYS A 258 -1.89 9.37 12.79
N TRP A 259 -3.01 8.64 12.77
CA TRP A 259 -4.28 9.16 13.27
C TRP A 259 -4.22 9.44 14.78
N ASN A 260 -3.76 8.47 15.58
CA ASN A 260 -3.70 8.59 17.03
C ASN A 260 -2.81 9.75 17.50
N ARG A 261 -1.70 10.00 16.79
CA ARG A 261 -0.71 11.02 17.15
C ARG A 261 -0.82 12.31 16.33
N LYS A 262 -1.80 12.40 15.42
CA LYS A 262 -2.04 13.55 14.53
C LYS A 262 -0.79 13.93 13.73
N ILE A 263 -0.11 12.92 13.19
CA ILE A 263 1.08 13.08 12.35
C ILE A 263 0.61 13.17 10.92
N LEU A 264 0.91 14.24 10.19
CA LEU A 264 0.58 14.38 8.76
C LEU A 264 1.44 13.43 7.92
N LEU A 265 0.84 12.36 7.39
CA LEU A 265 1.48 11.40 6.51
C LEU A 265 1.20 11.76 5.05
N THR A 266 2.23 12.10 4.29
CA THR A 266 2.12 12.50 2.89
C THR A 266 3.14 11.78 2.01
N GLY A 267 2.65 11.07 1.01
CA GLY A 267 3.44 10.51 -0.08
C GLY A 267 3.60 11.49 -1.24
N ILE A 268 4.77 11.50 -1.86
CA ILE A 268 5.08 12.31 -3.04
C ILE A 268 5.69 11.42 -4.12
N ILE A 269 5.19 11.55 -5.35
CA ILE A 269 5.67 10.76 -6.50
C ILE A 269 6.03 11.71 -7.65
N LYS A 270 7.28 11.60 -8.14
CA LYS A 270 7.79 12.40 -9.28
C LYS A 270 7.30 11.85 -10.62
N ASP A 271 7.45 10.55 -10.82
CA ASP A 271 7.20 9.91 -12.11
C ASP A 271 5.92 9.08 -12.04
N SER A 272 4.87 9.59 -12.69
CA SER A 272 3.59 8.91 -12.75
C SER A 272 3.07 8.88 -14.17
N ALA A 273 2.93 7.66 -14.70
CA ALA A 273 2.21 7.40 -15.94
C ALA A 273 0.69 7.23 -15.73
N SER A 274 0.20 7.61 -14.54
CA SER A 274 -1.20 7.37 -14.18
C SER A 274 -2.18 8.27 -14.92
N ARG A 275 -3.43 7.81 -14.95
CA ARG A 275 -4.60 8.50 -15.49
C ARG A 275 -5.75 8.52 -14.46
N TYR A 276 -5.39 8.63 -13.19
CA TYR A 276 -6.35 8.56 -12.10
C TYR A 276 -7.23 9.81 -12.03
N LEU A 277 -6.68 11.00 -12.32
CA LEU A 277 -7.45 12.24 -12.38
C LEU A 277 -8.29 12.29 -13.66
N THR A 278 -7.64 12.25 -14.83
CA THR A 278 -8.29 12.53 -16.11
C THR A 278 -9.24 11.42 -16.57
N ARG A 279 -8.79 10.15 -16.57
CA ARG A 279 -9.60 9.02 -17.04
C ARG A 279 -10.57 8.53 -15.97
N ASN A 280 -10.10 8.34 -14.75
CA ASN A 280 -10.90 7.68 -13.72
C ASN A 280 -11.79 8.69 -12.98
N TYR A 281 -11.22 9.63 -12.24
CA TYR A 281 -11.97 10.58 -11.41
C TYR A 281 -12.90 11.46 -12.24
N LEU A 282 -12.38 12.24 -13.20
CA LEU A 282 -13.21 13.09 -14.06
C LEU A 282 -14.19 12.28 -14.91
N GLY A 283 -13.79 11.07 -15.35
CA GLY A 283 -14.69 10.16 -16.07
C GLY A 283 -15.89 9.72 -15.23
N VAL A 284 -15.68 9.35 -13.97
CA VAL A 284 -16.76 9.02 -13.04
C VAL A 284 -17.60 10.25 -12.70
N MET A 285 -16.97 11.40 -12.45
CA MET A 285 -17.69 12.65 -12.14
C MET A 285 -18.53 13.16 -13.31
N LYS A 286 -18.08 12.94 -14.56
CA LYS A 286 -18.89 13.19 -15.77
C LYS A 286 -20.13 12.31 -15.78
N GLN A 287 -19.98 11.02 -15.46
CA GLN A 287 -21.08 10.08 -15.46
C GLN A 287 -22.12 10.33 -14.35
N LEU A 288 -21.68 10.89 -13.23
CA LEU A 288 -22.54 11.28 -12.12
C LEU A 288 -23.39 12.54 -12.41
N GLY A 289 -23.10 13.26 -13.51
CA GLY A 289 -23.89 14.43 -13.94
C GLY A 289 -24.01 15.48 -12.84
N ALA A 290 -25.24 15.80 -12.44
CA ALA A 290 -25.53 16.75 -11.37
C ALA A 290 -24.91 16.37 -10.01
N GLN A 291 -24.64 15.08 -9.76
CA GLN A 291 -23.93 14.67 -8.56
C GLN A 291 -22.43 14.94 -8.63
N GLY A 292 -21.84 14.87 -9.82
CA GLY A 292 -20.42 15.14 -10.06
C GLY A 292 -20.19 16.54 -10.61
N TYR A 293 -19.75 16.63 -11.86
CA TYR A 293 -19.48 17.89 -12.55
C TYR A 293 -20.32 18.02 -13.81
N PRO A 294 -21.44 18.78 -13.80
CA PRO A 294 -22.35 18.86 -14.93
C PRO A 294 -21.67 19.41 -16.19
N ASN A 295 -20.78 20.39 -16.04
CA ASN A 295 -20.05 21.03 -17.15
C ASN A 295 -19.12 20.07 -17.91
N LEU A 296 -18.79 18.90 -17.37
CA LEU A 296 -18.01 17.89 -18.09
C LEU A 296 -18.80 17.20 -19.22
N ALA A 297 -20.13 17.27 -19.18
CA ALA A 297 -20.98 16.77 -20.25
C ALA A 297 -20.75 17.55 -21.56
N ASP A 298 -20.58 18.87 -21.45
CA ASP A 298 -20.41 19.79 -22.58
C ASP A 298 -18.98 19.79 -23.15
N LEU A 299 -18.04 19.24 -22.39
CA LEU A 299 -16.64 19.11 -22.81
C LEU A 299 -16.46 17.91 -23.75
N ASP A 300 -16.24 18.20 -25.05
CA ASP A 300 -15.77 17.25 -26.06
C ASP A 300 -14.28 16.93 -25.86
N VAL A 301 -13.95 16.33 -24.72
CA VAL A 301 -12.58 15.84 -24.47
C VAL A 301 -12.42 14.51 -25.19
N ARG A 302 -11.85 14.55 -26.40
CA ARG A 302 -11.32 13.34 -27.03
C ARG A 302 -10.28 12.74 -26.08
N GLN A 303 -10.34 11.41 -25.87
CA GLN A 303 -9.34 10.71 -25.06
C GLN A 303 -7.97 10.79 -25.76
N LEU A 304 -7.22 11.84 -25.47
CA LEU A 304 -5.83 11.95 -25.87
C LEU A 304 -5.00 11.00 -24.98
N PRO A 305 -3.95 10.35 -25.51
CA PRO A 305 -3.20 9.32 -24.78
C PRO A 305 -2.26 9.91 -23.72
N TRP A 306 -2.64 10.99 -23.04
CA TRP A 306 -1.80 11.68 -22.07
C TRP A 306 -1.86 11.03 -20.68
N THR A 307 -0.80 11.22 -19.92
CA THR A 307 -0.80 10.95 -18.47
C THR A 307 -1.34 12.19 -17.75
N ASP A 308 -1.80 12.02 -16.50
CA ASP A 308 -2.27 13.17 -15.71
C ASP A 308 -1.18 14.23 -15.57
N ARG A 309 0.09 13.80 -15.42
CA ARG A 309 1.25 14.70 -15.39
C ARG A 309 1.39 15.51 -16.67
N ILE A 310 1.39 14.87 -17.84
CA ILE A 310 1.52 15.57 -19.13
C ILE A 310 0.37 16.56 -19.31
N PHE A 311 -0.86 16.13 -19.01
CA PHE A 311 -2.03 17.00 -19.12
C PHE A 311 -1.89 18.27 -18.26
N LEU A 312 -1.43 18.12 -17.02
CA LEU A 312 -1.28 19.21 -16.07
C LEU A 312 -0.04 20.07 -16.33
N GLU A 313 1.05 19.51 -16.85
CA GLU A 313 2.25 20.26 -17.25
C GLU A 313 1.99 21.19 -18.46
N LEU A 314 0.93 20.93 -19.24
CA LEU A 314 0.50 21.82 -20.33
C LEU A 314 -0.36 23.00 -19.86
N LEU A 315 -0.95 22.95 -18.66
CA LEU A 315 -1.82 24.02 -18.17
C LEU A 315 -1.15 25.39 -18.11
N PRO A 316 0.11 25.55 -17.64
CA PRO A 316 0.78 26.84 -17.65
C PRO A 316 0.96 27.44 -19.05
N LEU A 317 0.94 26.63 -20.11
CA LEU A 317 1.01 27.10 -21.50
C LEU A 317 -0.35 27.58 -22.02
N ALA A 318 -1.45 27.04 -21.47
CA ALA A 318 -2.81 27.37 -21.89
C ALA A 318 -3.44 28.49 -21.06
N ASP A 319 -3.06 28.61 -19.78
CA ASP A 319 -3.57 29.61 -18.84
C ASP A 319 -2.42 30.47 -18.31
N GLU A 320 -2.33 31.71 -18.77
CA GLU A 320 -1.32 32.68 -18.34
C GLU A 320 -1.57 33.21 -16.91
N THR A 321 -2.79 33.07 -16.39
CA THR A 321 -3.17 33.55 -15.05
C THR A 321 -2.73 32.61 -13.93
N LEU A 322 -2.38 31.36 -14.28
CA LEU A 322 -1.93 30.35 -13.34
C LEU A 322 -0.58 30.75 -12.71
N THR A 323 -0.54 30.76 -11.38
CA THR A 323 0.65 31.06 -10.56
C THR A 323 0.93 29.90 -9.60
N THR A 324 2.20 29.71 -9.22
CA THR A 324 2.59 28.65 -8.28
C THR A 324 2.68 29.17 -6.84
N PRO A 325 2.42 28.30 -5.83
CA PRO A 325 2.03 26.91 -5.99
C PRO A 325 0.57 26.74 -6.40
N TRP A 326 0.27 25.74 -7.24
CA TRP A 326 -1.09 25.36 -7.60
C TRP A 326 -1.27 23.84 -7.54
N SER A 327 -2.50 23.40 -7.37
CA SER A 327 -2.86 21.98 -7.37
C SER A 327 -4.18 21.71 -8.10
N SER A 328 -4.33 20.49 -8.59
CA SER A 328 -5.63 19.94 -8.97
C SER A 328 -6.56 19.92 -7.77
N ILE A 329 -7.84 19.67 -8.02
CA ILE A 329 -8.73 19.24 -6.95
C ILE A 329 -8.20 17.94 -6.32
N GLU A 330 -8.39 17.81 -5.02
CA GLU A 330 -8.09 16.58 -4.31
C GLU A 330 -9.25 15.59 -4.40
N PHE A 331 -8.93 14.32 -4.61
CA PHE A 331 -9.89 13.25 -4.81
C PHE A 331 -9.46 11.97 -4.09
N ASP A 332 -10.42 11.12 -3.75
CA ASP A 332 -10.17 9.88 -3.02
C ASP A 332 -9.29 8.89 -3.80
N SER A 333 -8.39 8.18 -3.11
CA SER A 333 -7.58 7.13 -3.71
C SER A 333 -8.39 5.95 -4.28
N THR A 334 -9.67 5.80 -3.92
CA THR A 334 -10.57 4.78 -4.48
C THR A 334 -10.67 4.87 -6.02
N TYR A 335 -10.52 6.07 -6.58
CA TYR A 335 -10.49 6.33 -8.03
C TYR A 335 -9.27 5.72 -8.74
N MET A 336 -8.30 5.15 -8.02
CA MET A 336 -7.27 4.31 -8.64
C MET A 336 -7.86 3.10 -9.36
N THR A 337 -8.94 2.56 -8.81
CA THR A 337 -9.62 1.35 -9.29
C THR A 337 -11.03 1.62 -9.81
N LEU A 338 -11.68 2.68 -9.33
CA LEU A 338 -13.01 3.10 -9.75
C LEU A 338 -12.94 3.92 -11.02
N HIS A 339 -13.64 3.52 -12.07
CA HIS A 339 -13.59 4.17 -13.38
C HIS A 339 -14.92 4.04 -14.13
N ALA A 340 -15.13 4.91 -15.11
CA ALA A 340 -16.23 4.78 -16.06
C ALA A 340 -15.81 3.87 -17.23
N ARG A 341 -16.66 2.92 -17.61
CA ARG A 341 -16.52 2.05 -18.78
C ARG A 341 -17.78 2.10 -19.64
N ALA A 342 -17.66 1.85 -20.93
CA ALA A 342 -18.83 1.62 -21.77
C ALA A 342 -19.29 0.17 -21.62
N LYS A 343 -20.60 -0.05 -21.46
CA LYS A 343 -21.23 -1.36 -21.58
C LYS A 343 -21.25 -1.81 -23.04
N ALA A 344 -21.62 -3.07 -23.27
CA ALA A 344 -21.78 -3.64 -24.62
C ALA A 344 -22.81 -2.89 -25.49
N ASP A 345 -23.80 -2.24 -24.86
CA ASP A 345 -24.81 -1.40 -25.52
C ASP A 345 -24.33 0.06 -25.75
N GLY A 346 -23.07 0.38 -25.40
CA GLY A 346 -22.50 1.72 -25.49
C GLY A 346 -22.89 2.64 -24.33
N SER A 347 -23.76 2.22 -23.41
CA SER A 347 -24.13 3.04 -22.25
C SER A 347 -22.99 3.08 -21.22
N PRO A 348 -22.71 4.25 -20.62
CA PRO A 348 -21.65 4.36 -19.61
C PRO A 348 -22.05 3.73 -18.28
N GLU A 349 -21.11 3.04 -17.64
CA GLU A 349 -21.24 2.37 -16.34
C GLU A 349 -20.03 2.66 -15.46
N ILE A 350 -20.27 2.94 -14.17
CA ILE A 350 -19.20 3.05 -13.18
C ILE A 350 -18.85 1.64 -12.67
N SER A 351 -17.57 1.28 -12.74
CA SER A 351 -17.08 -0.07 -12.45
C SER A 351 -15.76 -0.03 -11.66
N GLY A 352 -15.51 -1.09 -10.89
CA GLY A 352 -14.21 -1.38 -10.30
C GLY A 352 -13.30 -2.17 -11.25
N VAL A 353 -12.09 -2.47 -10.80
CA VAL A 353 -11.19 -3.43 -11.46
C VAL A 353 -11.85 -4.81 -11.41
N GLN A 354 -11.77 -5.58 -12.51
CA GLN A 354 -12.52 -6.84 -12.68
C GLN A 354 -14.04 -6.72 -12.45
N GLY A 355 -14.60 -5.50 -12.53
CA GLY A 355 -16.03 -5.23 -12.37
C GLY A 355 -16.43 -4.80 -10.95
N PHE A 356 -15.78 -5.32 -9.91
CA PHE A 356 -16.26 -5.17 -8.52
C PHE A 356 -15.16 -4.82 -7.50
N ILE A 357 -13.87 -4.92 -7.85
CA ILE A 357 -12.77 -4.65 -6.93
C ILE A 357 -12.50 -3.15 -6.89
N VAL A 358 -12.61 -2.58 -5.70
CA VAL A 358 -12.43 -1.15 -5.46
C VAL A 358 -11.53 -0.93 -4.24
N ALA A 359 -10.48 -0.13 -4.41
CA ALA A 359 -9.57 0.30 -3.37
C ALA A 359 -10.33 0.97 -2.20
N PRO A 360 -9.80 0.91 -0.96
CA PRO A 360 -10.40 1.58 0.20
C PRO A 360 -10.77 3.03 -0.12
N GLU A 361 -11.98 3.42 0.27
CA GLU A 361 -12.40 4.81 0.21
C GLU A 361 -12.14 5.48 1.56
N ARG A 362 -12.07 6.81 1.57
CA ARG A 362 -11.88 7.66 2.75
C ARG A 362 -10.55 7.46 3.48
N LEU A 363 -9.63 6.67 2.93
CA LEU A 363 -8.33 6.38 3.54
C LEU A 363 -7.25 7.38 3.09
N PHE A 364 -7.06 7.53 1.78
CA PHE A 364 -6.06 8.44 1.22
C PHE A 364 -6.71 9.42 0.22
N ALA A 365 -6.21 10.65 0.23
CA ALA A 365 -6.60 11.73 -0.64
C ALA A 365 -5.44 12.08 -1.59
N ARG A 366 -5.75 12.22 -2.87
CA ARG A 366 -4.78 12.36 -3.95
C ARG A 366 -4.99 13.66 -4.68
N SER A 367 -3.89 14.33 -5.00
CA SER A 367 -3.88 15.53 -5.84
C SER A 367 -2.59 15.60 -6.65
N LEU A 368 -2.57 16.46 -7.67
CA LEU A 368 -1.38 16.76 -8.45
C LEU A 368 -1.07 18.24 -8.32
N ALA A 369 0.20 18.59 -8.13
CA ALA A 369 0.59 19.97 -7.85
C ALA A 369 1.88 20.37 -8.54
N GLN A 370 2.06 21.67 -8.74
CA GLN A 370 3.30 22.26 -9.23
C GLN A 370 3.72 23.40 -8.30
N PHE A 371 4.99 23.40 -7.91
CA PHE A 371 5.56 24.33 -6.93
C PHE A 371 6.55 25.33 -7.56
N PHE A 372 6.80 25.25 -8.86
CA PHE A 372 7.69 26.17 -9.54
C PHE A 372 7.17 26.53 -10.93
N LEU A 373 6.96 27.82 -11.16
CA LEU A 373 6.62 28.40 -12.45
C LEU A 373 7.20 29.82 -12.55
N LYS A 374 7.89 30.09 -13.64
CA LYS A 374 8.53 31.38 -13.91
C LYS A 374 8.38 31.74 -15.39
N ARG A 375 7.78 32.91 -15.68
CA ARG A 375 7.35 33.32 -17.03
C ARG A 375 8.28 34.34 -17.71
N ASP A 376 9.55 34.39 -17.34
CA ASP A 376 10.52 35.36 -17.92
C ASP A 376 10.84 35.11 -19.41
N LYS A 377 10.37 34.02 -20.01
CA LYS A 377 10.66 33.60 -21.39
C LYS A 377 9.37 33.20 -22.11
N ALA A 378 9.41 33.17 -23.45
CA ALA A 378 8.29 32.74 -24.30
C ALA A 378 7.74 31.35 -23.93
N THR A 379 8.62 30.44 -23.51
CA THR A 379 8.23 29.20 -22.85
C THR A 379 8.49 29.33 -21.35
N PRO A 380 7.48 29.21 -20.48
CA PRO A 380 7.66 29.27 -19.04
C PRO A 380 8.68 28.24 -18.56
N LEU A 381 9.56 28.65 -17.65
CA LEU A 381 10.39 27.73 -16.87
C LEU A 381 9.50 27.16 -15.77
N MET A 382 9.33 25.84 -15.75
CA MET A 382 8.42 25.19 -14.82
C MET A 382 9.05 23.92 -14.24
N GLY A 383 8.73 23.64 -12.97
CA GLY A 383 9.04 22.37 -12.33
C GLY A 383 8.06 21.29 -12.78
N HIS A 384 8.39 20.04 -12.48
CA HIS A 384 7.48 18.93 -12.78
C HIS A 384 6.21 18.99 -11.92
N VAL A 385 5.11 18.52 -12.49
CA VAL A 385 3.91 18.24 -11.70
C VAL A 385 4.17 16.98 -10.87
N VAL A 386 4.05 17.11 -9.55
CA VAL A 386 4.23 16.01 -8.60
C VAL A 386 2.87 15.47 -8.17
N PHE A 387 2.81 14.17 -7.95
CA PHE A 387 1.64 13.53 -7.37
C PHE A 387 1.76 13.54 -5.85
N ILE A 388 0.68 13.92 -5.17
CA ILE A 388 0.57 13.99 -3.72
C ILE A 388 -0.48 12.97 -3.28
N ASP A 389 -0.15 12.18 -2.26
CA ASP A 389 -0.99 11.12 -1.72
C ASP A 389 -0.96 11.17 -0.20
N ARG A 390 -1.91 11.86 0.43
CA ARG A 390 -1.92 12.06 1.88
C ARG A 390 -2.97 11.21 2.57
N LEU A 391 -2.71 10.88 3.83
CA LEU A 391 -3.72 10.27 4.70
C LEU A 391 -4.87 11.26 4.94
N ILE A 392 -6.10 10.74 4.97
CA ILE A 392 -7.30 11.50 5.32
C ILE A 392 -7.42 11.61 6.84
N TYR A 393 -7.71 12.81 7.34
CA TYR A 393 -7.86 13.09 8.77
C TYR A 393 -9.30 13.52 9.09
N PRO A 394 -9.96 12.84 10.05
CA PRO A 394 -11.33 13.19 10.40
C PRO A 394 -11.50 14.62 10.92
N GLU A 395 -10.45 15.28 11.41
CA GLU A 395 -10.52 16.67 11.89
C GLU A 395 -10.57 17.69 10.75
N TRP A 396 -10.06 17.36 9.56
CA TRP A 396 -9.93 18.30 8.46
C TRP A 396 -10.82 17.96 7.27
N ASP A 397 -11.09 16.67 7.05
CA ASP A 397 -11.68 16.18 5.80
C ASP A 397 -13.18 15.90 5.86
N ARG A 398 -13.82 16.11 7.02
CA ARG A 398 -15.26 15.86 7.20
C ARG A 398 -16.14 16.57 6.17
N SER A 399 -15.76 17.77 5.74
CA SER A 399 -16.52 18.55 4.75
C SER A 399 -16.60 17.87 3.38
N GLY A 400 -15.58 17.09 3.02
CA GLY A 400 -15.53 16.34 1.76
C GLY A 400 -16.20 14.97 1.81
N LEU A 401 -16.64 14.50 2.99
CA LEU A 401 -17.33 13.22 3.12
C LEU A 401 -18.81 13.34 2.70
N ASP A 402 -19.37 12.23 2.21
CA ASP A 402 -20.79 12.08 1.85
C ASP A 402 -21.31 13.06 0.77
N GLN A 403 -20.43 13.80 0.09
CA GLN A 403 -20.78 14.75 -0.97
C GLN A 403 -21.27 14.07 -2.26
N VAL A 404 -20.81 12.85 -2.50
CA VAL A 404 -21.11 12.04 -3.67
C VAL A 404 -21.45 10.63 -3.20
N THR A 405 -22.49 10.03 -3.80
CA THR A 405 -22.83 8.63 -3.58
C THR A 405 -22.86 7.90 -4.92
N ILE A 406 -22.09 6.82 -5.01
CA ILE A 406 -22.01 5.94 -6.17
C ILE A 406 -22.64 4.62 -5.75
N GLU A 407 -23.76 4.28 -6.37
CA GLU A 407 -24.49 3.05 -6.03
C GLU A 407 -24.70 2.20 -7.28
N THR A 408 -24.13 1.00 -7.25
CA THR A 408 -24.36 0.00 -8.31
C THR A 408 -24.53 -1.37 -7.69
N LYS A 409 -25.25 -2.27 -8.38
CA LYS A 409 -25.46 -3.65 -7.91
C LYS A 409 -24.16 -4.42 -7.65
N ALA A 410 -23.12 -4.12 -8.44
CA ALA A 410 -21.81 -4.78 -8.38
C ALA A 410 -20.94 -4.23 -7.25
N LEU A 411 -20.97 -2.91 -7.03
CA LEU A 411 -20.09 -2.23 -6.09
C LEU A 411 -20.72 -2.05 -4.70
N GLY A 412 -22.05 -2.09 -4.61
CA GLY A 412 -22.80 -1.60 -3.47
C GLY A 412 -22.76 -0.07 -3.45
N ARG A 413 -22.90 0.49 -2.24
CA ARG A 413 -22.81 1.93 -1.99
C ARG A 413 -21.37 2.33 -1.69
N ILE A 414 -20.86 3.29 -2.44
CA ILE A 414 -19.52 3.90 -2.30
C ILE A 414 -19.74 5.41 -2.10
N GLN A 415 -19.04 5.98 -1.14
CA GLN A 415 -19.10 7.38 -0.75
C GLN A 415 -17.67 7.94 -0.58
N PRO A 416 -17.00 8.25 -1.69
CA PRO A 416 -15.62 8.73 -1.69
C PRO A 416 -15.50 10.14 -1.12
N LEU A 417 -14.31 10.51 -0.64
CA LEU A 417 -13.98 11.91 -0.38
C LEU A 417 -14.08 12.71 -1.69
N CYS A 418 -14.88 13.78 -1.67
CA CYS A 418 -15.06 14.65 -2.82
C CYS A 418 -15.29 16.10 -2.39
N TYR A 419 -14.60 17.02 -3.05
CA TYR A 419 -14.92 18.45 -3.03
C TYR A 419 -15.57 18.77 -4.38
N ARG A 420 -16.73 19.43 -4.41
CA ARG A 420 -17.56 19.64 -5.62
C ARG A 420 -17.28 20.97 -6.29
N THR A 421 -16.80 21.95 -5.54
CA THR A 421 -16.55 23.29 -6.08
C THR A 421 -15.20 23.82 -5.62
N LYS A 422 -14.65 24.76 -6.40
CA LYS A 422 -13.45 25.53 -5.99
C LYS A 422 -13.66 26.35 -4.71
N ASN A 423 -14.91 26.55 -4.29
CA ASN A 423 -15.25 27.30 -3.09
C ASN A 423 -15.34 26.39 -1.85
N ASP A 424 -15.31 25.07 -2.04
CA ASP A 424 -15.34 24.13 -0.93
C ASP A 424 -14.02 24.23 -0.18
N THR A 425 -14.11 24.45 1.13
CA THR A 425 -12.90 24.58 1.96
C THR A 425 -12.27 23.21 2.18
N ASN A 426 -11.10 22.99 1.60
CA ASN A 426 -10.26 21.82 1.83
C ASN A 426 -9.03 22.19 2.67
N LEU A 427 -9.22 22.30 3.98
CA LEU A 427 -8.17 22.74 4.92
C LEU A 427 -6.93 21.84 4.85
N ALA A 428 -7.12 20.52 4.73
CA ALA A 428 -6.01 19.58 4.71
C ALA A 428 -5.14 19.75 3.45
N GLN A 429 -5.75 19.92 2.27
CA GLN A 429 -5.00 20.23 1.06
C GLN A 429 -4.27 21.58 1.18
N PHE A 430 -4.91 22.61 1.74
CA PHE A 430 -4.25 23.91 1.96
C PHE A 430 -3.01 23.80 2.85
N ILE A 431 -3.13 23.12 4.00
CA ILE A 431 -1.99 22.91 4.92
C ILE A 431 -0.88 22.13 4.23
N ASN A 432 -1.23 21.07 3.50
CA ASN A 432 -0.25 20.24 2.82
C ASN A 432 0.47 21.03 1.71
N MET A 433 -0.28 21.78 0.88
CA MET A 433 0.28 22.63 -0.16
C MET A 433 1.20 23.70 0.40
N TYR A 434 0.80 24.38 1.48
CA TYR A 434 1.64 25.37 2.16
C TYR A 434 2.95 24.75 2.66
N LEU A 435 2.87 23.58 3.31
CA LEU A 435 4.03 22.88 3.82
C LEU A 435 4.99 22.50 2.69
N LEU A 436 4.47 21.90 1.61
CA LEU A 436 5.28 21.46 0.49
C LEU A 436 5.94 22.63 -0.26
N ASP A 437 5.25 23.76 -0.36
CA ASP A 437 5.81 25.00 -0.91
C ASP A 437 6.99 25.50 -0.07
N VAL A 438 6.84 25.58 1.25
CA VAL A 438 7.92 25.97 2.18
C VAL A 438 9.13 25.05 2.11
N LEU A 439 8.91 23.75 1.86
CA LEU A 439 9.95 22.74 1.71
C LEU A 439 10.58 22.71 0.30
N THR A 440 9.98 23.37 -0.68
CA THR A 440 10.44 23.44 -2.07
C THR A 440 11.19 24.74 -2.30
N ARG A 441 12.45 24.82 -1.82
CA ARG A 441 13.27 26.03 -1.98
C ARG A 441 14.11 26.01 -3.26
N ASN A 442 14.04 24.93 -4.04
CA ASN A 442 14.73 24.78 -5.31
C ASN A 442 16.25 24.93 -5.19
N HIS A 443 16.85 24.38 -4.11
CA HIS A 443 18.30 24.40 -3.94
C HIS A 443 19.03 23.53 -4.97
N PHE A 444 18.33 22.57 -5.57
CA PHE A 444 18.88 21.57 -6.48
C PHE A 444 18.37 21.82 -7.90
N PRO A 445 19.22 22.30 -8.82
CA PRO A 445 18.80 22.59 -10.19
C PRO A 445 18.35 21.33 -10.95
N GLU A 446 18.79 20.15 -10.54
CA GLU A 446 18.42 18.88 -11.15
C GLU A 446 16.97 18.45 -10.87
N VAL A 447 16.32 18.96 -9.81
CA VAL A 447 14.94 18.61 -9.45
C VAL A 447 14.16 19.85 -8.96
N ILE A 448 13.97 20.80 -9.86
CA ILE A 448 13.18 22.02 -9.59
C ILE A 448 11.71 21.67 -9.36
N GLY A 449 11.11 22.30 -8.35
CA GLY A 449 9.71 22.13 -7.98
C GLY A 449 9.41 20.90 -7.12
N TYR A 450 10.45 20.21 -6.63
CA TYR A 450 10.31 19.05 -5.74
C TYR A 450 10.82 19.36 -4.32
N PRO A 451 10.19 18.84 -3.26
CA PRO A 451 10.61 19.12 -1.89
C PRO A 451 12.05 18.69 -1.60
N ASP A 452 12.86 19.66 -1.19
CA ASP A 452 14.30 19.46 -0.98
C ASP A 452 14.62 18.34 0.04
N PRO A 453 13.87 18.16 1.17
CA PRO A 453 14.16 17.10 2.12
C PRO A 453 14.12 15.69 1.50
N LEU A 454 13.17 15.44 0.59
CA LEU A 454 13.06 14.14 -0.06
C LEU A 454 14.21 13.92 -1.06
N HIS A 455 14.60 14.95 -1.80
CA HIS A 455 15.76 14.86 -2.71
C HIS A 455 17.05 14.61 -1.94
N LYS A 456 17.24 15.30 -0.80
CA LYS A 456 18.38 15.06 0.10
C LYS A 456 18.39 13.63 0.65
N ALA A 457 17.23 13.08 0.99
CA ALA A 457 17.11 11.71 1.48
C ALA A 457 17.49 10.69 0.38
N ASP A 458 16.96 10.84 -0.83
CA ASP A 458 17.30 10.01 -2.00
C ASP A 458 18.80 10.09 -2.33
N TRP A 459 19.37 11.29 -2.35
CA TRP A 459 20.80 11.47 -2.60
C TRP A 459 21.67 10.83 -1.51
N GLY A 460 21.26 10.94 -0.25
CA GLY A 460 21.89 10.26 0.87
C GLY A 460 21.87 8.74 0.72
N ALA A 461 20.72 8.16 0.37
CA ALA A 461 20.57 6.73 0.13
C ALA A 461 21.45 6.25 -1.04
N LYS A 462 21.43 6.96 -2.18
CA LYS A 462 22.27 6.68 -3.36
C LYS A 462 23.77 6.74 -3.02
N THR A 463 24.18 7.70 -2.19
CA THR A 463 25.58 7.86 -1.78
C THR A 463 26.06 6.69 -0.92
N VAL A 464 25.25 6.29 0.06
CA VAL A 464 25.55 5.12 0.91
C VAL A 464 25.57 3.84 0.05
N GLY A 465 24.60 3.67 -0.85
CA GLY A 465 24.55 2.55 -1.78
C GLY A 465 25.81 2.43 -2.65
N LYS A 466 26.27 3.55 -3.24
CA LYS A 466 27.52 3.58 -4.02
C LYS A 466 28.75 3.17 -3.18
N ARG A 467 28.84 3.63 -1.94
CA ARG A 467 29.94 3.26 -1.02
C ARG A 467 29.92 1.76 -0.73
N ILE A 468 28.75 1.21 -0.40
CA ILE A 468 28.58 -0.22 -0.12
C ILE A 468 28.93 -1.06 -1.36
N GLN A 469 28.46 -0.68 -2.55
CA GLN A 469 28.81 -1.36 -3.79
C GLN A 469 30.34 -1.38 -4.02
N GLY A 470 31.04 -0.28 -3.71
CA GLY A 470 32.50 -0.23 -3.75
C GLY A 470 33.15 -1.24 -2.81
N ILE A 471 32.67 -1.33 -1.57
CA ILE A 471 33.16 -2.30 -0.58
C ILE A 471 32.93 -3.73 -1.07
N ILE A 472 31.73 -4.06 -1.56
CA ILE A 472 31.38 -5.39 -2.08
C ILE A 472 32.27 -5.77 -3.26
N ARG A 473 32.47 -4.85 -4.21
CA ARG A 473 33.36 -5.10 -5.36
C ARG A 473 34.79 -5.36 -4.87
N SER A 474 35.29 -4.55 -3.93
CA SER A 474 36.64 -4.72 -3.38
C SER A 474 36.82 -6.04 -2.64
N SER A 475 35.83 -6.46 -1.83
CA SER A 475 35.89 -7.74 -1.13
C SER A 475 35.80 -8.91 -2.12
N ALA A 476 34.98 -8.81 -3.16
CA ALA A 476 34.93 -9.81 -4.23
C ALA A 476 36.28 -9.94 -4.97
N TYR A 477 37.00 -8.85 -5.18
CA TYR A 477 38.38 -8.89 -5.70
C TYR A 477 39.35 -9.58 -4.72
N SER A 478 39.29 -9.25 -3.43
CA SER A 478 40.12 -9.91 -2.40
C SER A 478 39.85 -11.41 -2.32
N PHE A 479 38.58 -11.85 -2.35
CA PHE A 479 38.18 -13.26 -2.42
C PHE A 479 38.66 -13.94 -3.71
N ARG A 480 38.68 -13.23 -4.84
CA ARG A 480 39.23 -13.77 -6.09
C ARG A 480 40.75 -13.91 -6.05
N SER A 481 41.45 -13.04 -5.32
CA SER A 481 42.92 -12.98 -5.22
C SER A 481 43.55 -13.92 -4.19
N GLN A 482 42.76 -14.60 -3.35
CA GLN A 482 43.25 -15.62 -2.41
C GLN A 482 42.95 -17.05 -2.93
N PRO A 483 43.89 -17.70 -3.65
CA PRO A 483 43.68 -19.05 -4.18
C PRO A 483 43.60 -20.13 -3.09
N LEU A 484 44.14 -19.88 -1.89
CA LEU A 484 44.14 -20.82 -0.77
C LEU A 484 42.78 -20.98 -0.06
N SER A 485 41.84 -20.06 -0.28
CA SER A 485 40.46 -20.17 0.24
C SER A 485 39.50 -20.79 -0.78
N ARG A 486 39.98 -21.15 -1.97
CA ARG A 486 39.17 -21.86 -2.98
C ARG A 486 39.20 -23.34 -2.65
N THR A 487 38.02 -23.97 -2.60
CA THR A 487 37.96 -25.43 -2.53
C THR A 487 38.51 -26.00 -3.84
N PHE A 488 39.11 -27.20 -3.79
CA PHE A 488 39.69 -27.87 -4.96
C PHE A 488 38.70 -27.97 -6.14
N ARG A 489 37.40 -28.03 -5.81
CA ARG A 489 36.28 -28.03 -6.75
C ARG A 489 36.18 -26.71 -7.55
N THR A 490 36.30 -25.57 -6.89
CA THR A 490 36.23 -24.23 -7.53
C THR A 490 37.40 -23.98 -8.48
N ILE A 491 38.57 -24.58 -8.22
CA ILE A 491 39.74 -24.50 -9.10
C ILE A 491 39.50 -25.34 -10.35
N ARG A 492 39.02 -26.58 -10.20
CA ARG A 492 38.73 -27.50 -11.31
C ARG A 492 37.73 -26.93 -12.31
N ASP A 493 36.64 -26.32 -11.83
CA ASP A 493 35.58 -25.81 -12.71
C ASP A 493 36.02 -24.56 -13.49
N SER A 494 37.04 -23.83 -13.00
CA SER A 494 37.61 -22.68 -13.71
C SER A 494 38.43 -23.04 -14.95
N PHE A 495 38.94 -24.28 -15.03
CA PHE A 495 39.69 -24.78 -16.19
C PHE A 495 38.78 -25.32 -17.30
N HIS A 496 37.49 -25.54 -17.04
CA HIS A 496 36.53 -25.99 -18.05
C HIS A 496 35.91 -24.84 -18.87
N ARG A 497 36.20 -23.58 -18.54
CA ARG A 497 35.67 -22.37 -19.21
C ARG A 497 36.68 -21.61 -20.06
N SER A 498 37.84 -22.21 -20.37
CA SER A 498 38.85 -21.66 -21.28
C SER A 498 38.89 -22.41 -22.59
#